data_AF-A0A920GRY8-F1
#
_entry.id   AF-A0A920GRY8-F1
#
_cell.length_a   1.000
_cell.length_b   1.000
_cell.length_c   1.000
_cell.angle_alpha   90.00
_cell.angle_beta   90.00
_cell.angle_gamma   90.00
#
_symmetry.space_group_name_H-M   'P 1'
#
loop_
_entity.id
_entity.type
_entity.pdbx_description
1 polymer ?
#
loop_
_entity_poly.entity_id
_entity_poly.type
_entity_poly.pdbx_seq_one_letter_code
_entity_poly.pdbx_strand_id
1 'polypeptide(L)' 'MAKIEKVSPLAPAKFPNIPEIDGVEFSTAAAGIKYQDRTDVMLAILDPGTEIAGVFTSSSTRSYAVIDCEKNTAKR' A
#
# COMPACT_ATOMS: atom_id res chain seq x y z
N MET A 1 -7.76 -11.69 19.85
CA MET A 1 -8.31 -11.34 18.51
C MET A 1 -9.81 -11.16 18.66
N ALA A 2 -10.40 -10.16 18.00
CA ALA A 2 -11.85 -9.93 18.07
C ALA A 2 -12.62 -11.02 17.30
N LYS A 3 -13.74 -11.48 17.85
CA LYS A 3 -14.64 -12.44 17.20
C LYS A 3 -15.51 -11.72 16.17
N ILE A 4 -15.47 -12.16 14.92
CA ILE A 4 -16.28 -11.59 13.84
C ILE A 4 -17.68 -12.22 13.92
N GLU A 5 -18.68 -11.47 14.38
CA GLU A 5 -20.06 -11.97 14.51
C GLU A 5 -20.90 -11.83 13.23
N LYS A 6 -20.51 -10.94 12.31
CA LYS A 6 -21.23 -10.69 11.08
C LYS A 6 -20.27 -10.38 9.93
N VAL A 7 -20.30 -11.20 8.89
CA VAL A 7 -19.56 -10.94 7.64
C VAL A 7 -20.33 -9.87 6.86
N SER A 8 -19.62 -8.89 6.28
CA SER A 8 -20.24 -7.87 5.44
C SER A 8 -20.98 -8.52 4.26
N PRO A 9 -22.19 -8.07 3.91
CA PRO A 9 -22.89 -8.56 2.71
C PRO A 9 -22.15 -8.19 1.41
N LEU A 10 -21.20 -7.24 1.46
CA LEU A 10 -20.34 -6.87 0.34
C LEU A 10 -19.03 -7.67 0.31
N ALA A 11 -18.76 -8.50 1.31
CA ALA A 11 -17.54 -9.29 1.34
C ALA A 11 -17.62 -10.40 0.27
N PRO A 12 -16.59 -10.56 -0.57
CA PRO A 12 -16.54 -11.68 -1.50
C PRO A 12 -16.44 -13.00 -0.72
N ALA A 13 -17.02 -14.08 -1.28
CA ALA A 13 -17.04 -15.40 -0.63
C ALA A 13 -15.64 -15.98 -0.39
N LYS A 14 -14.67 -15.58 -1.21
CA LYS A 14 -13.24 -15.88 -1.08
C LYS A 14 -12.44 -14.67 -1.51
N PHE A 15 -11.20 -14.59 -1.02
CA PHE A 15 -10.26 -13.60 -1.54
C PHE A 15 -9.99 -13.91 -3.03
N PRO A 16 -9.99 -12.90 -3.92
CA PRO A 16 -9.75 -13.13 -5.34
C PRO A 16 -8.33 -13.67 -5.56
N ASN A 17 -8.15 -14.45 -6.63
CA ASN A 17 -6.82 -14.77 -7.10
C ASN A 17 -6.21 -13.50 -7.71
N ILE A 18 -5.09 -13.04 -7.15
CA ILE A 18 -4.39 -11.86 -7.66
C ILE A 18 -3.27 -12.38 -8.56
N PRO A 19 -3.35 -12.20 -9.89
CA PRO A 19 -2.26 -12.61 -10.78
C PRO A 19 -1.03 -11.73 -10.55
N GLU A 20 0.13 -12.24 -10.95
CA GLU A 20 1.33 -11.42 -11.08
C GLU A 20 1.09 -10.30 -12.10
N ILE A 21 1.63 -9.13 -11.81
CA ILE A 21 1.54 -7.96 -12.68
C ILE A 21 2.93 -7.74 -13.27
N ASP A 22 3.05 -7.93 -14.58
CA ASP A 22 4.30 -7.69 -15.30
C ASP A 22 4.80 -6.25 -15.06
N GLY A 23 6.10 -6.12 -14.79
CA GLY A 23 6.75 -4.83 -14.52
C GLY A 23 6.54 -4.27 -13.11
N VAL A 24 6.02 -5.09 -12.17
CA VAL A 24 5.90 -4.74 -10.75
C VAL A 24 6.61 -5.76 -9.88
N GLU A 25 7.59 -5.31 -9.09
CA GLU A 25 8.28 -6.15 -8.10
C GLU A 25 8.01 -5.64 -6.68
N PHE A 26 7.64 -6.56 -5.78
CA PHE A 26 7.42 -6.25 -4.37
C PHE A 26 8.45 -6.97 -3.50
N SER A 27 8.97 -6.25 -2.51
CA SER A 27 9.82 -6.82 -1.47
C SER A 27 9.45 -6.28 -0.10
N THR A 28 9.73 -7.07 0.95
CA THR A 28 9.49 -6.66 2.33
C THR A 28 10.68 -7.01 3.20
N ALA A 29 10.91 -6.20 4.24
CA ALA A 29 12.00 -6.40 5.19
C ALA A 29 11.54 -6.11 6.62
N ALA A 30 12.15 -6.80 7.58
CA ALA A 30 12.03 -6.50 9.00
C ALA A 30 13.14 -5.49 9.37
N ALA A 31 12.82 -4.20 9.29
CA ALA A 31 13.73 -3.11 9.62
C ALA A 31 13.72 -2.75 11.11
N GLY A 32 12.78 -3.30 11.90
CA GLY A 32 12.71 -3.12 13.35
C GLY A 32 12.25 -1.72 13.79
N ILE A 33 11.54 -0.99 12.91
CA ILE A 33 11.00 0.34 13.16
C ILE A 33 9.84 0.29 14.15
N LYS A 34 8.94 -0.69 13.95
CA LYS A 34 7.71 -0.77 14.78
C LYS A 34 7.72 -1.97 15.71
N TYR A 35 8.12 -3.14 15.22
CA TYR A 35 8.12 -4.40 15.98
C TYR A 35 9.32 -5.26 15.58
N GLN A 36 9.96 -5.92 16.55
CA GLN A 36 10.99 -6.91 16.26
C GLN A 36 10.38 -8.15 15.59
N ASP A 37 11.15 -8.78 14.71
CA ASP A 37 10.81 -10.04 14.02
C ASP A 37 9.54 -10.01 13.17
N ARG A 38 9.11 -8.82 12.73
CA ARG A 38 8.02 -8.64 11.77
C ARG A 38 8.45 -7.70 10.64
N THR A 39 8.10 -8.06 9.41
CA THR A 39 8.26 -7.18 8.25
C THR A 39 7.45 -5.89 8.46
N ASP A 40 8.12 -4.76 8.42
CA ASP A 40 7.55 -3.44 8.70
C ASP A 40 7.92 -2.39 7.64
N VAL A 41 8.71 -2.78 6.64
CA VAL A 41 9.01 -1.99 5.44
C VAL A 41 8.63 -2.80 4.20
N MET A 42 8.02 -2.13 3.23
CA MET A 42 7.71 -2.65 1.90
C MET A 42 8.35 -1.74 0.85
N LEU A 43 8.94 -2.33 -0.17
CA LEU A 43 9.39 -1.66 -1.38
C LEU A 43 8.60 -2.19 -2.58
N ALA A 44 8.14 -1.28 -3.43
CA ALA A 44 7.61 -1.59 -4.75
C ALA A 44 8.52 -0.96 -5.80
N ILE A 45 8.93 -1.75 -6.79
CA ILE A 45 9.69 -1.30 -7.96
C ILE A 45 8.77 -1.44 -9.17
N LEU A 46 8.73 -0.39 -9.99
CA LEU A 46 7.91 -0.31 -11.19
C LEU A 46 8.83 -0.10 -12.39
N ASP A 47 8.55 -0.80 -13.48
CA ASP A 47 9.35 -0.69 -14.71
C ASP A 47 9.33 0.75 -15.28
N PRO A 48 10.41 1.17 -15.97
CA PRO A 48 10.47 2.46 -16.62
C PRO A 48 9.30 2.68 -17.59
N GLY A 49 8.74 3.89 -17.58
CA GLY A 49 7.56 4.24 -18.39
C GLY A 49 6.22 3.98 -17.70
N THR A 50 6.21 3.43 -16.48
CA THR A 50 5.00 3.31 -15.66
C THR A 50 4.42 4.69 -15.33
N GLU A 51 3.12 4.88 -15.58
CA GLU A 51 2.38 6.06 -15.14
C GLU A 51 1.74 5.82 -13.77
N ILE A 52 1.82 6.82 -12.88
CA ILE A 52 1.29 6.75 -11.52
C ILE A 52 0.20 7.81 -11.35
N ALA A 53 -0.94 7.39 -10.80
CA ALA A 53 -2.00 8.26 -10.33
C ALA A 53 -2.31 7.96 -8.85
N GLY A 54 -2.63 8.99 -8.08
CA GLY A 54 -2.89 8.86 -6.65
C GLY A 54 -3.93 9.85 -6.15
N VAL A 55 -4.74 9.41 -5.18
CA VAL A 55 -5.60 10.27 -4.38
C VAL A 55 -5.07 10.29 -2.95
N PHE A 56 -4.99 11.47 -2.35
CA PHE A 56 -4.35 11.69 -1.06
C PHE A 56 -5.38 12.14 -0.02
N THR A 57 -5.11 11.86 1.27
CA THR A 57 -5.99 12.34 2.35
C THR A 57 -6.02 13.86 2.42
N SER A 58 -7.21 14.43 2.65
CA SER A 58 -7.45 15.86 2.81
C SER A 58 -7.34 16.34 4.28
N SER A 59 -6.93 15.46 5.20
CA SER A 59 -6.76 15.81 6.61
C SER A 59 -5.78 16.96 6.79
N SER A 60 -6.13 17.92 7.65
CA SER A 60 -5.26 19.04 8.05
C SER A 60 -4.01 18.59 8.81
N THR A 61 -4.02 17.38 9.37
CA THR A 61 -2.90 16.79 10.14
C THR A 61 -2.17 15.67 9.39
N ARG A 62 -2.23 15.67 8.06
CA ARG A 62 -1.56 14.66 7.23
C ARG A 62 -0.03 14.65 7.41
N SER A 63 0.56 13.46 7.38
CA SER A 63 2.00 13.28 7.57
C SER A 63 2.81 13.80 6.38
N TYR A 64 4.11 14.01 6.59
CA TYR A 64 5.01 14.45 5.52
C TYR A 64 5.08 13.46 4.35
N ALA A 65 4.98 12.15 4.61
CA ALA A 65 4.97 11.12 3.57
C ALA A 65 3.84 11.33 2.55
N VAL A 66 2.65 11.72 3.01
CA VAL A 66 1.52 12.03 2.10
C VAL A 66 1.85 13.23 1.22
N ILE A 67 2.42 14.29 1.81
CA ILE A 67 2.81 15.52 1.11
C ILE A 67 3.89 15.23 0.06
N ASP A 68 4.86 14.39 0.39
CA ASP A 68 5.95 14.04 -0.53
C ASP A 68 5.44 13.21 -1.72
N CYS A 69 4.61 12.19 -1.47
CA CYS A 69 4.00 11.41 -2.56
C CYS A 69 3.14 12.28 -3.48
N GLU A 70 2.34 13.21 -2.93
CA GLU A 70 1.53 14.15 -3.72
C GLU A 70 2.41 15.00 -4.64
N LYS A 71 3.51 15.55 -4.12
CA LYS A 71 4.48 16.35 -4.91
C LYS A 71 5.19 15.56 -5.99
N ASN A 72 5.51 14.30 -5.74
CA ASN A 72 6.23 13.46 -6.69
C ASN A 72 5.31 12.88 -7.77
N THR A 73 4.01 12.75 -7.50
CA THR A 73 3.02 12.29 -8.49
C THR A 73 2.50 13.43 -9.38
N ALA A 74 2.46 14.67 -8.87
CA ALA A 74 1.93 15.83 -9.60
C ALA A 74 2.88 16.42 -10.67
N LYS A 75 4.07 15.84 -10.88
CA LYS A 75 5.04 16.33 -11.86
C LYS A 75 4.73 15.77 -13.24
N ARG A 76 4.09 16.60 -14.08
CA ARG A 76 4.36 16.64 -15.51
C ARG A 76 5.27 17.82 -15.80
#